data_AF-A0A6G1EW80-F1
#
_entry.id   AF-A0A6G1EW80-F1
#
_cell.length_a   1.000
_cell.length_b   1.000
_cell.length_c   1.000
_cell.angle_alpha   90.00
_cell.angle_beta   90.00
_cell.angle_gamma   90.00
#
_symmetry.space_group_name_H-M   'P 1'
#
loop_
_entity.id
_entity.type
_entity.pdbx_description
1 polymer ?
#
loop_
_entity_poly.entity_id
_entity_poly.type
_entity_poly.pdbx_seq_one_letter_code
_entity_poly.pdbx_strand_id
1 'polypeptide(L)'
;MQFPRPVNHARAAKRFTKASENTRLTNSPVTSRCSHACCKVFASRAAQPRGRQWRRRVHLQRFAGAGELVLDGAASVTPDGLLRLTGGSRTADQKGHAFYPAPLGFRYGSDAGGVRSFMSTFVFSIMSSFTDLAGHGIMFTVSSTRDFSGAAPAEYLGLFNRTTNGPASRLFAVELDTIYTPEFHDIDDNHVGVDVNGLVSVNASTAGYYTPGGSFKNLSLTSRRAMQVWVEYDAGDARLDVTLHQLTKPKPTRPLLTVNTNLSTAFSDQMCVGFVDGLRRSLRS
;
A
#
# COMPACT_ATOMS: atom_id res chain seq x y z
N MET A 1 12.61 18.95 6.72
CA MET A 1 12.18 18.74 8.14
C MET A 1 12.66 17.34 8.60
N GLN A 2 13.05 17.08 9.86
CA GLN A 2 13.47 15.72 10.25
C GLN A 2 12.25 14.84 10.56
N PHE A 3 12.02 13.80 9.75
CA PHE A 3 10.96 12.81 10.00
C PHE A 3 11.26 12.04 11.30
N PRO A 4 10.29 11.83 12.22
CA PRO A 4 10.47 11.00 13.40
C PRO A 4 10.97 9.60 13.05
N ARG A 5 11.82 9.06 13.94
CA ARG A 5 12.40 7.73 13.77
C ARG A 5 11.30 6.67 13.54
N PRO A 6 11.50 5.73 12.61
CA PRO A 6 10.61 4.59 12.43
C PRO A 6 10.41 3.84 13.75
N VAL A 7 9.20 3.32 13.98
CA VAL A 7 8.95 2.42 15.10
C VAL A 7 9.65 1.09 14.80
N ASN A 8 10.37 0.53 15.77
CA ASN A 8 11.00 -0.77 15.60
C ASN A 8 9.91 -1.85 15.56
N HIS A 9 9.63 -2.38 14.36
CA HIS A 9 8.58 -3.37 14.11
C HIS A 9 9.03 -4.81 14.42
N ALA A 10 10.09 -5.05 15.20
CA ALA A 10 10.56 -6.39 15.56
C ALA A 10 9.45 -7.30 16.17
N ARG A 11 8.54 -6.72 16.98
CA ARG A 11 7.39 -7.44 17.55
C ARG A 11 6.32 -7.76 16.50
N ALA A 12 6.20 -6.91 15.48
CA ALA A 12 5.35 -7.11 14.32
C ALA A 12 5.92 -8.18 13.38
N ALA A 13 7.23 -8.21 13.18
CA ALA A 13 7.92 -9.23 12.39
C ALA A 13 7.72 -10.64 12.94
N LYS A 14 7.96 -10.84 14.24
CA LYS A 14 7.73 -12.14 14.90
C LYS A 14 6.28 -12.62 14.78
N ARG A 15 5.32 -11.69 14.76
CA ARG A 15 3.89 -11.99 14.62
C ARG A 15 3.51 -12.29 13.18
N PHE A 16 4.06 -11.57 12.22
CA PHE A 16 3.89 -11.86 10.80
C PHE A 16 4.40 -13.27 10.48
N THR A 17 5.59 -13.63 10.98
CA THR A 17 6.15 -14.97 10.83
C THR A 17 5.22 -16.02 11.44
N LYS A 18 4.80 -15.84 12.71
CA LYS A 18 3.90 -16.78 13.40
C LYS A 18 2.52 -16.91 12.73
N ALA A 19 1.94 -15.82 12.24
CA ALA A 19 0.68 -15.82 11.50
C ALA A 19 0.79 -16.48 10.13
N SER A 20 1.89 -16.21 9.41
CA SER A 20 2.20 -16.85 8.14
C SER A 20 2.44 -18.35 8.30
N GLU A 21 3.08 -18.77 9.40
CA GLU A 21 3.32 -20.17 9.78
C GLU A 21 2.01 -20.86 10.19
N ASN A 22 1.16 -20.22 11.01
CA ASN A 22 -0.16 -20.77 11.35
C ASN A 22 -1.05 -20.93 10.12
N THR A 23 -1.03 -19.97 9.18
CA THR A 23 -1.75 -20.10 7.90
C THR A 23 -1.21 -21.28 7.07
N ARG A 24 0.08 -21.61 7.21
CA ARG A 24 0.72 -22.77 6.55
C ARG A 24 0.37 -24.10 7.25
N LEU A 25 0.20 -24.10 8.57
CA LEU A 25 -0.08 -25.30 9.40
C LEU A 25 -1.56 -25.73 9.40
N THR A 26 -2.51 -24.83 9.16
CA THR A 26 -3.94 -25.19 9.04
C THR A 26 -4.29 -25.96 7.76
N ASN A 27 -3.36 -26.08 6.82
CA ASN A 27 -3.48 -26.94 5.63
C ASN A 27 -3.00 -28.37 5.96
N SER A 28 -3.74 -29.09 6.82
CA SER A 28 -3.54 -30.53 7.06
C SER A 28 -4.33 -31.39 6.04
N PRO A 29 -3.94 -32.66 5.80
CA PRO A 29 -4.23 -33.39 4.55
C PRO A 29 -5.60 -34.09 4.51
N VAL A 30 -6.67 -33.42 4.94
CA VAL A 30 -8.04 -33.94 4.81
C VAL A 30 -8.91 -32.89 4.10
N THR A 31 -9.01 -33.06 2.78
CA THR A 31 -10.07 -32.55 1.89
C THR A 31 -10.75 -31.22 2.26
N SER A 32 -10.05 -30.10 2.06
CA SER A 32 -10.63 -28.81 1.66
C SER A 32 -9.49 -27.89 1.18
N ARG A 33 -9.17 -27.95 -0.12
CA ARG A 33 -8.13 -27.12 -0.74
C ARG A 33 -8.68 -25.72 -1.03
N CYS A 34 -8.58 -24.83 -0.06
CA CYS A 34 -8.75 -23.38 -0.30
C CYS A 34 -7.38 -22.71 -0.47
N SER A 35 -6.81 -22.88 -1.67
CA SER A 35 -5.55 -22.27 -2.12
C SER A 35 -5.81 -20.84 -2.60
N HIS A 36 -5.47 -19.86 -1.77
CA HIS A 36 -5.88 -18.47 -1.95
C HIS A 36 -4.69 -17.51 -1.94
N ALA A 37 -4.66 -16.55 -2.88
CA ALA A 37 -3.76 -15.41 -2.83
C ALA A 37 -4.28 -14.40 -1.78
N CYS A 38 -3.41 -13.86 -0.95
CA CYS A 38 -3.78 -13.01 0.18
C CYS A 38 -2.77 -11.88 0.34
N CYS A 39 -3.26 -10.65 0.26
CA CYS A 39 -2.49 -9.44 0.58
C CYS A 39 -2.76 -9.06 2.02
N LYS A 40 -1.70 -9.00 2.85
CA LYS A 40 -1.83 -8.66 4.28
C LYS A 40 -1.09 -7.37 4.64
N VAL A 41 -1.74 -6.45 5.34
CA VAL A 41 -1.11 -5.27 5.96
C VAL A 41 -1.14 -5.44 7.48
N PHE A 42 -0.02 -5.19 8.18
CA PHE A 42 0.10 -5.49 9.62
C PHE A 42 0.38 -4.27 10.52
N ALA A 43 0.79 -3.15 9.95
CA ALA A 43 0.88 -1.92 10.71
C ALA A 43 0.87 -0.73 9.76
N SER A 44 0.25 0.37 10.17
CA SER A 44 0.39 1.65 9.48
C SER A 44 0.62 2.77 10.48
N ARG A 45 1.59 3.64 10.19
CA ARG A 45 1.78 4.89 10.93
C ARG A 45 1.70 6.06 9.98
N ALA A 46 0.71 6.91 10.16
CA ALA A 46 0.61 8.18 9.45
C ALA A 46 0.90 9.33 10.42
N ALA A 47 1.77 10.26 10.06
CA ALA A 47 2.07 11.43 10.87
C ALA A 47 2.00 12.72 10.05
N GLN A 48 1.55 13.80 10.69
CA GLN A 48 1.46 15.13 10.07
C GLN A 48 1.97 16.24 11.02
N PRO A 49 2.71 17.25 10.51
CA PRO A 49 3.17 18.39 11.28
C PRO A 49 2.10 19.50 11.38
N ARG A 50 2.13 20.23 12.50
CA ARG A 50 1.48 21.54 12.68
C ARG A 50 2.52 22.49 13.29
N GLY A 51 3.09 23.38 12.48
CA GLY A 51 4.29 24.14 12.85
C GLY A 51 5.55 23.26 12.90
N ARG A 52 6.42 23.42 13.91
CA ARG A 52 7.67 22.64 14.08
C ARG A 52 7.48 21.25 14.74
N GLN A 53 6.25 20.78 14.97
CA GLN A 53 5.97 19.52 15.69
C GLN A 53 4.96 18.61 14.96
N TRP A 54 5.21 17.29 14.99
CA TRP A 54 4.33 16.23 14.49
C TRP A 54 3.21 15.93 15.51
N ARG A 55 1.96 16.36 15.25
CA ARG A 55 0.88 16.30 16.27
C ARG A 55 -0.26 15.35 15.96
N ARG A 56 -0.64 15.10 14.70
CA ARG A 56 -1.56 13.99 14.37
C ARG A 56 -0.72 12.78 14.01
N ARG A 57 -0.80 11.74 14.85
CA ARG A 57 -0.18 10.43 14.63
C ARG A 57 -1.27 9.38 14.70
N VAL A 58 -1.54 8.71 13.60
CA VAL A 58 -2.33 7.48 13.57
C VAL A 58 -1.34 6.33 13.58
N HIS A 59 -1.51 5.38 14.50
CA HIS A 59 -0.63 4.23 14.63
C HIS A 59 -1.49 2.99 14.85
N LEU A 60 -1.60 2.16 13.82
CA LEU A 60 -2.32 0.90 13.85
C LEU A 60 -1.28 -0.22 13.88
N GLN A 61 -1.23 -1.00 14.97
CA GLN A 61 -0.34 -2.16 15.11
C GLN A 61 -1.07 -3.51 15.03
N ARG A 62 -2.38 -3.47 15.21
CA ARG A 62 -3.33 -4.57 15.16
C ARG A 62 -4.66 -3.99 14.72
N PHE A 63 -5.41 -4.74 13.94
CA PHE A 63 -6.80 -4.45 13.66
C PHE A 63 -7.64 -5.34 14.58
N ALA A 64 -8.27 -4.76 15.60
CA ALA A 64 -8.91 -5.49 16.69
C ALA A 64 -10.42 -5.76 16.46
N GLY A 65 -10.99 -5.34 15.33
CA GLY A 65 -12.40 -5.52 14.99
C GLY A 65 -13.09 -4.22 14.55
N ALA A 66 -14.40 -4.27 14.40
CA ALA A 66 -15.23 -3.20 13.81
C ALA A 66 -14.98 -1.83 14.47
N GLY A 67 -14.70 -0.81 13.65
CA GLY A 67 -14.53 0.58 14.09
C GLY A 67 -13.11 1.16 13.93
N GLU A 68 -12.07 0.33 13.79
CA GLU A 68 -10.70 0.82 13.51
C GLU A 68 -10.43 1.10 12.03
N LEU A 69 -11.18 0.41 11.16
CA LEU A 69 -11.15 0.55 9.71
C LEU A 69 -12.57 0.53 9.15
N VAL A 70 -12.78 1.28 8.07
CA VAL A 70 -13.91 1.11 7.16
C VAL A 70 -13.46 0.14 6.08
N LEU A 71 -14.11 -1.02 6.00
CA LEU A 71 -13.80 -2.09 5.05
C LEU A 71 -14.87 -2.13 3.96
N ASP A 72 -14.45 -2.33 2.72
CA ASP A 72 -15.33 -2.54 1.56
C ASP A 72 -14.78 -3.65 0.64
N GLY A 73 -15.66 -4.23 -0.17
CA GLY A 73 -15.34 -5.34 -1.07
C GLY A 73 -14.91 -6.61 -0.32
N ALA A 74 -13.81 -7.21 -0.75
CA ALA A 74 -13.26 -8.44 -0.18
C ALA A 74 -12.44 -8.23 1.11
N ALA A 75 -12.25 -6.97 1.53
CA ALA A 75 -11.39 -6.65 2.65
C ALA A 75 -11.97 -7.16 3.98
N SER A 76 -11.11 -7.76 4.81
CA SER A 76 -11.50 -8.34 6.09
C SER A 76 -10.32 -8.30 7.07
N VAL A 77 -10.62 -8.39 8.37
CA VAL A 77 -9.61 -8.56 9.41
C VAL A 77 -9.63 -10.02 9.87
N THR A 78 -8.47 -10.66 9.87
CA THR A 78 -8.33 -12.05 10.31
C THR A 78 -8.41 -12.14 11.85
N PRO A 79 -8.70 -13.32 12.43
CA PRO A 79 -8.76 -13.50 13.89
C PRO A 79 -7.47 -13.12 14.63
N ASP A 80 -6.31 -13.19 13.98
CA ASP A 80 -5.01 -12.78 14.52
C ASP A 80 -4.70 -11.28 14.33
N GLY A 81 -5.62 -10.52 13.71
CA GLY A 81 -5.59 -9.07 13.57
C GLY A 81 -4.82 -8.55 12.37
N LEU A 82 -4.70 -9.35 11.29
CA LEU A 82 -4.15 -8.92 10.00
C LEU A 82 -5.26 -8.38 9.11
N LEU A 83 -5.00 -7.24 8.48
CA LEU A 83 -5.87 -6.77 7.40
C LEU A 83 -5.58 -7.61 6.15
N ARG A 84 -6.57 -8.37 5.67
CA ARG A 84 -6.56 -9.06 4.39
C ARG A 84 -7.37 -8.25 3.38
N LEU A 85 -6.74 -7.72 2.33
CA LEU A 85 -7.43 -6.92 1.31
C LEU A 85 -8.18 -7.79 0.30
N THR A 86 -7.50 -8.79 -0.25
CA THR A 86 -8.11 -9.82 -1.10
C THR A 86 -7.77 -11.21 -0.59
N GLY A 87 -8.60 -12.18 -0.95
CA GLY A 87 -8.47 -13.57 -0.50
C GLY A 87 -8.37 -14.56 -1.64
N GLY A 88 -8.20 -14.13 -2.89
CA GLY A 88 -8.25 -15.02 -4.04
C GLY A 88 -9.65 -15.57 -4.30
N SER A 89 -10.02 -15.69 -5.56
CA SER A 89 -11.22 -16.42 -5.95
C SER A 89 -11.01 -17.06 -7.32
N ARG A 90 -11.60 -18.24 -7.49
CA ARG A 90 -11.67 -18.92 -8.80
C ARG A 90 -12.90 -18.48 -9.60
N THR A 91 -13.89 -17.91 -8.94
CA THR A 91 -15.22 -17.68 -9.52
C THR A 91 -15.48 -16.23 -9.89
N ALA A 92 -14.78 -15.28 -9.28
CA ALA A 92 -15.00 -13.86 -9.52
C ALA A 92 -13.72 -13.05 -9.27
N ASP A 93 -13.57 -11.96 -10.01
CA ASP A 93 -12.57 -10.96 -9.70
C ASP A 93 -12.90 -10.29 -8.36
N GLN A 94 -11.88 -9.87 -7.63
CA GLN A 94 -12.02 -9.26 -6.31
C GLN A 94 -11.37 -7.89 -6.28
N LYS A 95 -11.96 -7.01 -5.49
CA LYS A 95 -11.33 -5.78 -5.02
C LYS A 95 -11.59 -5.64 -3.53
N GLY A 96 -10.65 -5.08 -2.80
CA GLY A 96 -10.79 -4.88 -1.36
C GLY A 96 -10.21 -3.55 -0.93
N HIS A 97 -10.92 -2.88 -0.04
CA HIS A 97 -10.61 -1.53 0.41
C HIS A 97 -10.64 -1.47 1.93
N ALA A 98 -9.66 -0.80 2.50
CA ALA A 98 -9.57 -0.62 3.93
C ALA A 98 -9.06 0.78 4.26
N PHE A 99 -9.94 1.59 4.84
CA PHE A 99 -9.67 3.01 5.09
C PHE A 99 -9.72 3.35 6.57
N TYR A 100 -8.88 4.29 6.97
CA TYR A 100 -8.99 4.92 8.28
C TYR A 100 -10.33 5.71 8.38
N PRO A 101 -11.14 5.51 9.44
CA PRO A 101 -12.50 6.04 9.50
C PRO A 101 -12.61 7.56 9.47
N ALA A 102 -11.65 8.28 10.06
CA ALA A 102 -11.68 9.74 10.12
C ALA A 102 -10.83 10.37 9.00
N PRO A 103 -11.37 11.31 8.20
CA PRO A 103 -10.57 12.04 7.22
C PRO A 103 -9.44 12.82 7.90
N LEU A 104 -8.32 12.99 7.20
CA LEU A 104 -7.15 13.72 7.65
C LEU A 104 -6.96 14.98 6.81
N GLY A 105 -6.48 16.05 7.44
CA GLY A 105 -6.36 17.34 6.77
C GLY A 105 -4.99 17.54 6.13
N PHE A 106 -4.86 17.43 4.81
CA PHE A 106 -3.56 17.49 4.13
C PHE A 106 -3.22 18.84 3.50
N ARG A 107 -4.09 19.85 3.62
CA ARG A 107 -3.81 21.22 3.17
C ARG A 107 -3.70 22.19 4.34
N TYR A 108 -2.87 23.21 4.17
CA TYR A 108 -2.99 24.40 5.02
C TYR A 108 -4.31 25.11 4.71
N GLY A 109 -4.93 25.76 5.70
CA GLY A 109 -6.15 26.54 5.48
C GLY A 109 -5.94 27.63 4.42
N SER A 110 -7.05 28.23 3.98
CA SER A 110 -7.22 29.09 2.79
C SER A 110 -6.19 30.19 2.54
N ASP A 111 -5.37 30.55 3.52
CA ASP A 111 -4.45 31.68 3.42
C ASP A 111 -3.01 31.28 3.02
N ALA A 112 -2.69 29.97 2.97
CA ALA A 112 -1.32 29.49 2.68
C ALA A 112 -1.20 28.52 1.48
N GLY A 113 -2.30 28.12 0.85
CA GLY A 113 -2.33 27.49 -0.49
C GLY A 113 -1.60 26.14 -0.70
N GLY A 114 -0.96 25.55 0.31
CA GLY A 114 -0.03 24.41 0.13
C GLY A 114 -0.49 23.07 0.71
N VAL A 115 0.04 21.98 0.14
CA VAL A 115 -0.01 20.63 0.74
C VAL A 115 0.89 20.59 1.97
N ARG A 116 0.55 19.74 2.93
CA ARG A 116 1.35 19.51 4.15
C ARG A 116 2.28 18.32 3.97
N SER A 117 3.48 18.42 4.53
CA SER A 117 4.38 17.26 4.66
C SER A 117 3.68 16.14 5.43
N PHE A 118 3.91 14.90 5.03
CA PHE A 118 3.38 13.73 5.73
C PHE A 118 4.37 12.58 5.64
N MET A 119 4.19 11.60 6.51
CA MET A 119 4.79 10.30 6.29
C MET A 119 3.75 9.20 6.50
N SER A 120 3.92 8.11 5.78
CA SER A 120 3.30 6.83 6.04
C SER A 120 4.38 5.77 6.16
N THR A 121 4.14 4.78 7.01
CA THR A 121 4.99 3.59 7.07
C THR A 121 4.09 2.40 7.26
N PHE A 122 4.26 1.38 6.44
CA PHE A 122 3.44 0.19 6.53
C PHE A 122 4.20 -1.09 6.21
N VAL A 123 3.68 -2.19 6.74
CA VAL A 123 4.23 -3.53 6.56
C VAL A 123 3.24 -4.36 5.76
N PHE A 124 3.71 -5.01 4.69
CA PHE A 124 2.89 -5.82 3.82
C PHE A 124 3.53 -7.18 3.51
N SER A 125 2.71 -8.09 2.99
CA SER A 125 3.18 -9.21 2.18
C SER A 125 2.11 -9.60 1.17
N ILE A 126 2.56 -9.93 -0.03
CA ILE A 126 1.72 -10.48 -1.10
C ILE A 126 1.96 -11.99 -1.10
N MET A 127 0.95 -12.73 -0.69
CA MET A 127 0.96 -14.18 -0.72
C MET A 127 0.20 -14.62 -1.96
N SER A 128 0.79 -15.49 -2.78
CA SER A 128 0.04 -16.25 -3.77
C SER A 128 0.16 -17.73 -3.53
N SER A 129 -0.94 -18.46 -3.73
CA SER A 129 -0.93 -19.92 -3.79
C SER A 129 -0.51 -20.45 -5.17
N PHE A 130 -0.45 -19.58 -6.18
CA PHE A 130 -0.06 -19.92 -7.55
C PHE A 130 1.22 -19.13 -7.90
N THR A 131 2.21 -19.80 -8.48
CA THR A 131 3.51 -19.19 -8.81
C THR A 131 3.42 -18.14 -9.93
N ASP A 132 2.28 -18.07 -10.62
CA ASP A 132 2.04 -17.27 -11.82
C ASP A 132 0.90 -16.22 -11.67
N LEU A 133 0.23 -16.16 -10.52
CA LEU A 133 -0.93 -15.28 -10.28
C LEU A 133 -0.84 -14.69 -8.88
N ALA A 134 -0.08 -13.63 -8.71
CA ALA A 134 0.21 -13.07 -7.40
C ALA A 134 -0.39 -11.69 -7.17
N GLY A 135 -1.72 -11.57 -7.20
CA GLY A 135 -2.32 -10.22 -7.11
C GLY A 135 -2.16 -9.45 -8.42
N HIS A 136 -2.75 -8.27 -8.52
CA HIS A 136 -2.21 -7.25 -9.43
C HIS A 136 -1.33 -6.29 -8.62
N GLY A 137 -1.75 -5.90 -7.42
CA GLY A 137 -0.88 -5.15 -6.53
C GLY A 137 -1.59 -4.64 -5.28
N ILE A 138 -0.82 -4.07 -4.35
CA ILE A 138 -1.36 -3.33 -3.20
C ILE A 138 -1.04 -1.86 -3.40
N MET A 139 -2.01 -0.98 -3.19
CA MET A 139 -1.75 0.46 -3.19
C MET A 139 -2.03 1.06 -1.81
N PHE A 140 -1.07 1.83 -1.30
CA PHE A 140 -1.35 2.81 -0.25
C PHE A 140 -1.90 4.07 -0.91
N THR A 141 -3.07 4.55 -0.49
CA THR A 141 -3.71 5.71 -1.13
C THR A 141 -4.11 6.80 -0.14
N VAL A 142 -4.00 8.04 -0.60
CA VAL A 142 -4.60 9.24 -0.02
C VAL A 142 -5.57 9.81 -1.05
N SER A 143 -6.87 9.64 -0.81
CA SER A 143 -7.93 9.95 -1.78
C SER A 143 -8.98 10.90 -1.22
N SER A 144 -9.61 11.69 -2.09
CA SER A 144 -10.73 12.55 -1.72
C SER A 144 -11.99 11.76 -1.31
N THR A 145 -12.07 10.47 -1.64
CA THR A 145 -13.19 9.57 -1.32
C THR A 145 -12.70 8.22 -0.77
N ARG A 146 -13.62 7.47 -0.15
CA ARG A 146 -13.45 6.04 0.17
C ARG A 146 -14.38 5.15 -0.64
N ASP A 147 -15.27 5.74 -1.43
CA ASP A 147 -16.19 5.01 -2.27
C ASP A 147 -15.49 4.61 -3.57
N PHE A 148 -15.13 3.33 -3.63
CA PHE A 148 -14.54 2.68 -4.80
C PHE A 148 -15.42 1.53 -5.28
N SER A 149 -16.73 1.59 -4.99
CA SER A 149 -17.71 0.59 -5.44
C SER A 149 -17.70 0.43 -6.97
N GLY A 150 -17.49 1.53 -7.70
CA GLY A 150 -17.36 1.57 -9.17
C GLY A 150 -15.96 1.25 -9.71
N ALA A 151 -14.95 1.03 -8.85
CA ALA A 151 -13.61 0.68 -9.32
C ALA A 151 -13.59 -0.75 -9.90
N ALA A 152 -12.73 -0.94 -10.89
CA ALA A 152 -12.47 -2.22 -11.52
C ALA A 152 -11.33 -2.96 -10.79
N PRO A 153 -11.41 -4.30 -10.69
CA PRO A 153 -10.32 -5.11 -10.17
C PRO A 153 -9.19 -5.22 -11.22
N ALA A 154 -8.31 -6.20 -11.04
CA ALA A 154 -7.26 -6.54 -12.01
C ALA A 154 -6.36 -5.33 -12.32
N GLU A 155 -6.19 -4.98 -13.60
CA GLU A 155 -5.26 -3.94 -14.06
C GLU A 155 -5.56 -2.56 -13.46
N TYR A 156 -6.78 -2.30 -13.00
CA TYR A 156 -7.12 -1.04 -12.32
C TYR A 156 -6.87 -1.04 -10.81
N LEU A 157 -6.27 -2.11 -10.28
CA LEU A 157 -5.83 -2.28 -8.88
C LEU A 157 -6.92 -2.06 -7.81
N GLY A 158 -8.19 -2.10 -8.21
CA GLY A 158 -9.30 -1.77 -7.33
C GLY A 158 -9.41 -0.27 -7.01
N LEU A 159 -8.56 0.60 -7.58
CA LEU A 159 -8.56 2.05 -7.30
C LEU A 159 -9.28 2.85 -8.38
N PHE A 160 -9.16 2.42 -9.64
CA PHE A 160 -9.69 3.15 -10.79
C PHE A 160 -10.66 2.29 -11.59
N ASN A 161 -11.24 2.89 -12.62
CA ASN A 161 -11.84 2.22 -13.76
C ASN A 161 -11.51 3.04 -15.01
N ARG A 162 -12.00 2.59 -16.18
CA ARG A 162 -11.74 3.27 -17.46
C ARG A 162 -12.09 4.77 -17.48
N THR A 163 -13.11 5.18 -16.72
CA THR A 163 -13.61 6.56 -16.67
C THR A 163 -13.01 7.40 -15.55
N THR A 164 -12.54 6.75 -14.47
CA THR A 164 -11.95 7.45 -13.32
C THR A 164 -10.43 7.50 -13.38
N ASN A 165 -9.76 6.70 -14.22
CA ASN A 165 -8.32 6.77 -14.43
C ASN A 165 -7.92 8.10 -15.10
N GLY A 166 -7.64 9.13 -14.29
CA GLY A 166 -7.33 10.47 -14.77
C GLY A 166 -7.59 11.59 -13.75
N PRO A 167 -7.29 12.85 -14.12
CA PRO A 167 -7.19 14.00 -13.21
C PRO A 167 -8.37 14.24 -12.27
N ALA A 168 -9.59 13.80 -12.65
CA ALA A 168 -10.79 13.95 -11.84
C ALA A 168 -10.81 13.07 -10.57
N SER A 169 -9.97 12.04 -10.49
CA SER A 169 -9.92 11.12 -9.34
C SER A 169 -9.49 11.77 -8.03
N ARG A 170 -8.68 12.83 -8.10
CA ARG A 170 -8.18 13.60 -6.93
C ARG A 170 -7.65 12.67 -5.82
N LEU A 171 -6.59 11.95 -6.18
CA LEU A 171 -5.95 10.98 -5.29
C LEU A 171 -4.46 10.84 -5.59
N PHE A 172 -3.76 10.32 -4.60
CA PHE A 172 -2.36 9.90 -4.67
C PHE A 172 -2.26 8.45 -4.23
N ALA A 173 -1.37 7.70 -4.85
CA ALA A 173 -1.04 6.37 -4.38
C ALA A 173 0.44 6.04 -4.52
N VAL A 174 0.88 5.10 -3.67
CA VAL A 174 2.11 4.33 -3.88
C VAL A 174 1.67 2.91 -4.14
N GLU A 175 1.93 2.43 -5.35
CA GLU A 175 1.59 1.08 -5.79
C GLU A 175 2.76 0.12 -5.58
N LEU A 176 2.39 -1.13 -5.30
CA LEU A 176 3.27 -2.28 -5.23
C LEU A 176 2.73 -3.26 -6.26
N ASP A 177 3.08 -3.04 -7.53
CA ASP A 177 2.54 -3.76 -8.67
C ASP A 177 3.37 -5.01 -8.98
N THR A 178 2.66 -6.07 -9.31
CA THR A 178 3.17 -7.41 -9.54
C THR A 178 2.82 -7.96 -10.91
N ILE A 179 2.23 -7.12 -11.77
CA ILE A 179 1.82 -7.46 -13.13
C ILE A 179 2.33 -6.35 -14.06
N TYR A 180 2.84 -6.74 -15.22
CA TYR A 180 3.21 -5.79 -16.25
C TYR A 180 1.99 -5.49 -17.13
N THR A 181 1.56 -4.23 -17.12
CA THR A 181 0.43 -3.70 -17.88
C THR A 181 0.92 -2.64 -18.88
N PRO A 182 1.10 -3.00 -20.16
CA PRO A 182 1.57 -2.06 -21.19
C PRO A 182 0.72 -0.80 -21.32
N GLU A 183 -0.59 -0.91 -21.13
CA GLU A 183 -1.55 0.20 -21.23
C GLU A 183 -1.31 1.30 -20.18
N PHE A 184 -0.65 0.97 -19.06
CA PHE A 184 -0.31 1.91 -18.00
C PHE A 184 1.18 2.25 -17.94
N HIS A 185 1.94 1.79 -18.94
CA HIS A 185 3.37 2.04 -19.09
C HIS A 185 4.20 1.49 -17.93
N ASP A 186 3.78 0.34 -17.38
CA ASP A 186 4.54 -0.36 -16.35
C ASP A 186 5.97 -0.63 -16.85
N ILE A 187 6.94 -0.58 -15.95
CA ILE A 187 8.36 -0.78 -16.31
C ILE A 187 8.76 -2.26 -16.28
N ASP A 188 8.09 -3.06 -15.44
CA ASP A 188 8.24 -4.50 -15.27
C ASP A 188 7.05 -5.04 -14.43
N ASP A 189 7.03 -6.34 -14.16
CA ASP A 189 6.00 -7.05 -13.38
C ASP A 189 6.32 -7.13 -11.87
N ASN A 190 7.20 -6.26 -11.37
CA ASN A 190 7.63 -6.24 -9.98
C ASN A 190 8.16 -4.85 -9.62
N HIS A 191 7.29 -3.84 -9.61
CA HIS A 191 7.70 -2.45 -9.42
C HIS A 191 6.98 -1.77 -8.26
N VAL A 192 7.61 -0.69 -7.79
CA VAL A 192 6.99 0.30 -6.92
C VAL A 192 6.75 1.53 -7.77
N GLY A 193 5.53 2.04 -7.75
CA GLY A 193 5.13 3.21 -8.51
C GLY A 193 4.58 4.33 -7.62
N VAL A 194 4.55 5.54 -8.18
CA VAL A 194 3.98 6.73 -7.56
C VAL A 194 2.93 7.28 -8.49
N ASP A 195 1.68 7.24 -8.04
CA ASP A 195 0.53 7.61 -8.85
C ASP A 195 -0.08 8.92 -8.38
N VAL A 196 -0.41 9.78 -9.35
CA VAL A 196 -1.09 11.05 -9.10
C VAL A 196 -2.27 11.15 -10.04
N ASN A 197 -3.47 10.91 -9.50
CA ASN A 197 -4.75 10.88 -10.20
C ASN A 197 -4.94 9.81 -11.29
N GLY A 198 -3.97 8.94 -11.56
CA GLY A 198 -4.11 7.85 -12.54
C GLY A 198 -3.01 6.81 -12.39
N LEU A 199 -3.17 5.70 -13.11
CA LEU A 199 -2.28 4.52 -13.07
C LEU A 199 -0.98 4.68 -13.87
N VAL A 200 -0.88 5.72 -14.72
CA VAL A 200 0.42 6.03 -15.31
C VAL A 200 1.26 6.71 -14.23
N SER A 201 2.12 5.91 -13.61
CA SER A 201 3.04 6.33 -12.56
C SER A 201 3.84 7.57 -12.97
N VAL A 202 3.87 8.61 -12.12
CA VAL A 202 4.74 9.79 -12.35
C VAL A 202 6.22 9.43 -12.20
N ASN A 203 6.51 8.35 -11.46
CA ASN A 203 7.82 7.72 -11.38
C ASN A 203 7.67 6.29 -10.84
N ALA A 204 8.45 5.36 -11.37
CA ALA A 204 8.44 3.95 -10.96
C ALA A 204 9.85 3.37 -10.93
N SER A 205 10.05 2.34 -10.12
CA SER A 205 11.32 1.59 -10.05
C SER A 205 11.04 0.13 -9.71
N THR A 206 11.79 -0.78 -10.35
CA THR A 206 11.81 -2.20 -9.98
C THR A 206 11.94 -2.32 -8.47
N ALA A 207 11.11 -3.16 -7.86
CA ALA A 207 11.09 -3.33 -6.42
C ALA A 207 12.46 -3.81 -5.92
N GLY A 208 13.00 -3.07 -4.94
CA GLY A 208 14.34 -3.32 -4.44
C GLY A 208 14.79 -2.28 -3.44
N TYR A 209 16.09 -2.29 -3.16
CA TYR A 209 16.73 -1.33 -2.28
C TYR A 209 18.19 -1.10 -2.69
N TYR A 210 18.74 0.05 -2.29
CA TYR A 210 20.16 0.35 -2.47
C TYR A 210 20.94 0.00 -1.20
N THR A 211 22.10 -0.65 -1.35
CA THR A 211 23.05 -0.88 -0.25
C THR A 211 23.76 0.44 0.13
N PRO A 212 24.43 0.52 1.29
CA PRO A 212 25.24 1.69 1.65
C PRO A 212 26.32 2.02 0.61
N GLY A 213 26.83 1.03 -0.12
CA GLY A 213 27.77 1.21 -1.23
C GLY A 213 27.13 1.63 -2.55
N GLY A 214 25.82 1.89 -2.58
CA GLY A 214 25.09 2.37 -3.76
C GLY A 214 24.64 1.30 -4.75
N SER A 215 24.91 0.02 -4.49
CA SER A 215 24.48 -1.07 -5.36
C SER A 215 22.99 -1.37 -5.17
N PHE A 216 22.25 -1.49 -6.28
CA PHE A 216 20.86 -1.94 -6.25
C PHE A 216 20.77 -3.44 -5.95
N LYS A 217 19.77 -3.82 -5.14
CA LYS A 217 19.42 -5.20 -4.80
C LYS A 217 17.92 -5.40 -5.01
N ASN A 218 17.59 -6.29 -5.93
CA ASN A 218 16.21 -6.63 -6.28
C ASN A 218 15.48 -7.31 -5.09
N LEU A 219 14.21 -6.97 -4.92
CA LEU A 219 13.26 -7.63 -4.03
C LEU A 219 12.05 -8.07 -4.86
N SER A 220 11.67 -9.35 -4.75
CA SER A 220 10.41 -9.83 -5.31
C SER A 220 9.26 -9.53 -4.33
N LEU A 221 8.32 -8.68 -4.75
CA LEU A 221 7.10 -8.33 -3.98
C LEU A 221 6.25 -9.56 -3.66
N THR A 222 6.28 -10.56 -4.54
CA THR A 222 5.55 -11.83 -4.46
C THR A 222 6.31 -12.92 -3.70
N SER A 223 7.46 -12.59 -3.10
CA SER A 223 8.30 -13.53 -2.33
C SER A 223 7.65 -14.07 -1.04
N ARG A 224 6.44 -13.61 -0.69
CA ARG A 224 5.71 -13.95 0.55
C ARG A 224 6.42 -13.54 1.84
N ARG A 225 7.52 -12.79 1.72
CA ARG A 225 8.25 -12.23 2.85
C ARG A 225 7.58 -10.94 3.28
N ALA A 226 7.62 -10.67 4.58
CA ALA A 226 7.17 -9.39 5.10
C ALA A 226 8.15 -8.29 4.67
N MET A 227 7.62 -7.25 4.05
CA MET A 227 8.37 -6.06 3.65
C MET A 227 7.77 -4.83 4.30
N GLN A 228 8.57 -3.78 4.41
CA GLN A 228 8.19 -2.51 4.98
C GLN A 228 8.45 -1.40 3.96
N VAL A 229 7.46 -0.52 3.84
CA VAL A 229 7.50 0.67 2.99
C VAL A 229 7.48 1.91 3.87
N TRP A 230 8.29 2.90 3.49
CA TRP A 230 8.25 4.24 4.03
C TRP A 230 7.91 5.20 2.90
N VAL A 231 6.89 6.03 3.10
CA VAL A 231 6.44 7.07 2.18
C VAL A 231 6.61 8.39 2.92
N GLU A 232 7.43 9.29 2.40
CA GLU A 232 7.80 10.54 3.07
C GLU A 232 7.67 11.69 2.09
N TYR A 233 6.71 12.59 2.35
CA TYR A 233 6.50 13.79 1.54
C TYR A 233 6.98 15.02 2.32
N ASP A 234 7.96 15.74 1.77
CA ASP A 234 8.34 17.07 2.23
C ASP A 234 7.73 18.13 1.30
N ALA A 235 6.70 18.83 1.80
CA ALA A 235 6.03 19.88 1.06
C ALA A 235 6.92 21.11 0.79
N GLY A 236 8.01 21.31 1.54
CA GLY A 236 8.93 22.42 1.30
C GLY A 236 9.62 22.33 -0.06
N ASP A 237 10.02 21.11 -0.44
CA ASP A 237 10.73 20.83 -1.70
C ASP A 237 9.82 20.13 -2.74
N ALA A 238 8.53 20.00 -2.43
CA ALA A 238 7.58 19.13 -3.14
C ALA A 238 8.15 17.72 -3.41
N ARG A 239 8.92 17.19 -2.46
CA ARG A 239 9.71 15.98 -2.62
C ARG A 239 9.02 14.80 -1.95
N LEU A 240 8.81 13.74 -2.70
CA LEU A 240 8.35 12.44 -2.20
C LEU A 240 9.48 11.43 -2.28
N ASP A 241 9.79 10.81 -1.15
CA ASP A 241 10.70 9.67 -1.06
C ASP A 241 9.91 8.41 -0.72
N VAL A 242 10.13 7.34 -1.50
CA VAL A 242 9.61 5.99 -1.21
C VAL A 242 10.78 5.06 -0.98
N THR A 243 10.78 4.39 0.16
CA THR A 243 11.79 3.39 0.53
C THR A 243 11.14 2.05 0.76
N LEU A 244 11.75 0.97 0.28
CA LEU A 244 11.30 -0.41 0.47
C LEU A 244 12.45 -1.24 1.05
N HIS A 245 12.16 -2.09 2.04
CA HIS A 245 13.09 -3.14 2.46
C HIS A 245 12.37 -4.29 3.16
N GLN A 246 13.07 -5.38 3.44
CA GLN A 246 12.55 -6.50 4.22
C GLN A 246 12.34 -6.04 5.68
N LEU A 247 11.24 -6.49 6.30
CA LEU A 247 10.83 -6.03 7.62
C LEU A 247 11.89 -6.20 8.72
N THR A 248 12.74 -7.23 8.62
CA THR A 248 13.79 -7.53 9.61
C THR A 248 15.08 -6.73 9.36
N LYS A 249 15.09 -5.82 8.39
CA LYS A 249 16.26 -5.01 8.01
C LYS A 249 16.00 -3.54 8.32
N PRO A 250 17.05 -2.75 8.62
CA PRO A 250 16.90 -1.31 8.84
C PRO A 250 16.45 -0.61 7.55
N LYS A 251 15.79 0.55 7.68
CA LYS A 251 15.46 1.40 6.52
C LYS A 251 16.74 1.77 5.75
N PRO A 252 16.84 1.51 4.43
CA PRO A 252 17.91 1.99 3.58
C PRO A 252 18.09 3.51 3.69
N THR A 253 19.33 3.99 3.63
CA THR A 253 19.63 5.43 3.66
C THR A 253 19.26 6.13 2.36
N ARG A 254 19.43 5.44 1.22
CA ARG A 254 19.00 5.90 -0.09
C ARG A 254 17.59 5.37 -0.38
N PRO A 255 16.60 6.24 -0.64
CA PRO A 255 15.27 5.83 -1.09
C PRO A 255 15.32 5.01 -2.38
N LEU A 256 14.31 4.18 -2.58
CA LEU A 256 14.11 3.48 -3.86
C LEU A 256 13.71 4.50 -4.93
N LEU A 257 12.76 5.37 -4.59
CA LEU A 257 12.28 6.46 -5.43
C LEU A 257 12.43 7.79 -4.71
N THR A 258 12.83 8.81 -5.46
CA THR A 258 12.73 10.22 -5.10
C THR A 258 12.09 10.94 -6.28
N VAL A 259 10.97 11.62 -6.06
CA VAL A 259 10.27 12.38 -7.10
C VAL A 259 9.86 13.75 -6.58
N ASN A 260 10.13 14.79 -7.36
CA ASN A 260 9.62 16.14 -7.12
C ASN A 260 8.23 16.23 -7.76
N THR A 261 7.18 16.10 -6.95
CA THR A 261 5.80 16.13 -7.41
C THR A 261 4.94 17.02 -6.51
N ASN A 262 4.19 17.91 -7.16
CA ASN A 262 3.26 18.77 -6.46
C ASN A 262 1.92 18.05 -6.31
N LEU A 263 1.61 17.62 -5.09
CA LEU A 263 0.38 16.88 -4.78
C LEU A 263 -0.87 17.77 -4.66
N SER A 264 -0.76 19.09 -4.92
CA SER A 264 -1.85 20.05 -4.72
C SER A 264 -3.08 19.77 -5.59
N THR A 265 -2.91 19.18 -6.77
CA THR A 265 -4.00 18.81 -7.69
C THR A 265 -4.73 17.54 -7.23
N ALA A 266 -4.00 16.63 -6.57
CA ALA A 266 -4.59 15.42 -6.00
C ALA A 266 -5.27 15.69 -4.65
N PHE A 267 -4.80 16.68 -3.88
CA PHE A 267 -5.18 16.83 -2.48
C PHE A 267 -6.23 17.91 -2.28
N SER A 268 -7.33 17.52 -1.63
CA SER A 268 -8.36 18.39 -1.05
C SER A 268 -8.09 18.67 0.44
N ASP A 269 -8.90 19.52 1.07
CA ASP A 269 -8.72 19.90 2.48
C ASP A 269 -8.75 18.70 3.41
N GLN A 270 -9.69 17.79 3.20
CA GLN A 270 -9.78 16.51 3.89
C GLN A 270 -9.60 15.37 2.90
N MET A 271 -8.77 14.40 3.29
CA MET A 271 -8.51 13.20 2.50
C MET A 271 -8.67 11.95 3.36
N CYS A 272 -9.04 10.87 2.72
CA CYS A 272 -9.15 9.55 3.28
C CYS A 272 -7.85 8.79 3.02
N VAL A 273 -7.37 8.05 4.02
CA VAL A 273 -6.13 7.28 3.92
C VAL A 273 -6.45 5.81 4.07
N GLY A 274 -5.93 4.98 3.18
CA GLY A 274 -6.25 3.56 3.19
C GLY A 274 -5.34 2.72 2.32
N PHE A 275 -5.73 1.45 2.21
CA PHE A 275 -5.10 0.46 1.35
C PHE A 275 -6.16 -0.13 0.44
N VAL A 276 -5.77 -0.39 -0.79
CA VAL A 276 -6.62 -1.02 -1.81
C VAL A 276 -5.84 -2.13 -2.51
N ASP A 277 -6.58 -3.10 -3.04
CA ASP A 277 -6.04 -4.21 -3.83
C ASP A 277 -7.11 -4.65 -4.84
N GLY A 278 -6.66 -4.95 -6.06
CA GLY A 278 -7.44 -5.51 -7.14
C GLY A 278 -6.83 -6.83 -7.58
N LEU A 279 -7.65 -7.87 -7.66
CA LEU A 279 -7.22 -9.21 -8.00
C LEU A 279 -8.15 -9.82 -9.04
N ARG A 280 -7.58 -10.24 -10.17
CA ARG A 280 -8.28 -11.05 -11.17
C ARG A 280 -8.47 -12.48 -10.66
N ARG A 281 -9.60 -13.09 -11.02
CA ARG A 281 -9.92 -14.48 -10.73
C ARG A 281 -8.88 -15.43 -11.30
N SER A 282 -8.62 -16.53 -10.59
CA SER A 282 -7.79 -17.61 -11.11
C SER A 282 -8.56 -18.42 -12.13
N LEU A 283 -7.98 -18.62 -13.31
CA LEU A 283 -8.54 -19.44 -14.40
C LEU A 283 -8.07 -20.91 -14.39
N ARG A 284 -7.22 -21.32 -13.44
CA ARG A 284 -6.68 -22.68 -13.38
C ARG A 284 -7.66 -23.62 -12.65
N SER A 285 -8.06 -24.70 -13.32
CA SER A 285 -8.82 -25.83 -12.76
C SER A 285 -7.97 -26.63 -11.77
#